data_AF-A0A0R3VU65-F1
#
_entry.id   AF-A0A0R3VU65-F1
#
_cell.length_a   1.000
_cell.length_b   1.000
_cell.length_c   1.000
_cell.angle_alpha   90.00
_cell.angle_beta   90.00
_cell.angle_gamma   90.00
#
_symmetry.space_group_name_H-M   'P 1'
#
loop_
_entity.id
_entity.type
_entity.pdbx_description
1 polymer ?
#
loop_
_entity_poly.entity_id
_entity_poly.type
_entity_poly.pdbx_seq_one_letter_code
_entity_poly.pdbx_strand_id
1 'polypeptide(L)'
;MLPNFFLSQEEAMAIPEWLTLAEGVRPHSLTETTVVPGTLNRLVGMLSVVTEELPDCPLYFQSDRLCAALRTPVPKIALIRSALLNAGYRVSFSHAALSSIKTDAPISFIWDMMCAWKRKYEAEVKTRDSSRSSTPPPLEGDSDEMMDGKKATETKKQKKHGKKHPPSEATLRVVERLMARPPNPTVSFEPHPDANPPSRTSRLLRYQVNPEPNWGPKARPSRSAKSRGADKTDTSPQSKKLKTSE
;
A
#
# COMPACT_ATOMS: atom_id res chain seq x y z
N MET A 1 30.87 -7.18 10.83
CA MET A 1 30.20 -8.39 10.32
C MET A 1 28.97 -8.62 11.18
N LEU A 2 27.80 -8.23 10.68
CA LEU A 2 26.54 -8.50 11.38
C LEU A 2 26.07 -9.92 11.01
N PRO A 3 25.55 -10.71 11.96
CA PRO A 3 25.13 -12.07 11.69
C PRO A 3 23.93 -12.07 10.73
N ASN A 4 24.11 -12.81 9.64
CA ASN A 4 23.08 -13.12 8.65
C ASN A 4 21.99 -13.97 9.31
N PHE A 5 20.87 -13.36 9.70
CA PHE A 5 19.65 -14.07 10.12
C PHE A 5 18.94 -14.63 8.87
N PHE A 6 19.49 -15.69 8.30
CA PHE A 6 18.82 -16.54 7.33
C PHE A 6 17.90 -17.51 8.07
N LEU A 7 16.63 -17.60 7.68
CA LEU A 7 15.69 -18.61 8.16
C LEU A 7 15.06 -19.30 6.94
N SER A 8 15.47 -20.56 6.74
CA SER A 8 14.88 -21.51 5.79
C SER A 8 13.52 -21.99 6.30
N GLN A 9 12.62 -22.30 5.36
CA GLN A 9 11.18 -22.37 5.55
C GLN A 9 10.65 -23.60 6.35
N GLU A 10 11.53 -24.42 6.93
CA GLU A 10 11.14 -25.64 7.66
C GLU A 10 11.69 -25.76 9.09
N GLU A 11 12.49 -24.80 9.57
CA GLU A 11 12.84 -24.77 10.99
C GLU A 11 11.71 -24.07 11.76
N ALA A 12 11.05 -24.81 12.65
CA ALA A 12 10.23 -24.21 13.70
C ALA A 12 11.04 -23.07 14.32
N MET A 13 10.61 -21.82 14.11
CA MET A 13 11.34 -20.62 14.51
C MET A 13 11.87 -20.80 15.94
N ALA A 14 13.17 -21.09 16.06
CA ALA A 14 13.83 -21.13 17.34
C ALA A 14 13.65 -19.73 17.93
N ILE A 15 12.93 -19.65 19.04
CA ILE A 15 12.68 -18.39 19.72
C ILE A 15 14.05 -17.83 20.07
N PRO A 16 14.42 -16.63 19.58
CA PRO A 16 15.72 -16.06 19.90
C PRO A 16 15.87 -15.94 21.42
N GLU A 17 17.05 -16.18 21.97
CA GLU A 17 17.32 -16.16 23.42
C GLU A 17 16.89 -14.82 24.09
N TRP A 18 16.93 -13.71 23.37
CA TRP A 18 16.48 -12.40 23.84
C TRP A 18 14.94 -12.26 23.94
N LEU A 19 14.19 -13.19 23.36
CA LEU A 19 12.72 -13.25 23.41
C LEU A 19 12.25 -14.29 24.45
N THR A 20 13.06 -14.53 25.47
CA THR A 20 12.66 -15.30 26.65
C THR A 20 11.92 -14.36 27.62
N LEU A 21 10.91 -14.87 28.34
CA LEU A 21 10.20 -14.10 29.35
C LEU A 21 11.20 -13.54 30.38
N ALA A 22 11.12 -12.25 30.67
CA ALA A 22 11.96 -11.62 31.68
C ALA A 22 11.79 -12.31 33.04
N GLU A 23 12.87 -12.39 33.82
CA GLU A 23 12.84 -12.98 35.16
C GLU A 23 11.72 -12.34 36.01
N GLY A 24 10.79 -13.17 36.50
CA GLY A 24 9.66 -12.74 37.33
C GLY A 24 8.32 -12.57 36.60
N VAL A 25 8.25 -12.71 35.27
CA VAL A 25 6.96 -12.78 34.56
C VAL A 25 6.39 -14.20 34.68
N ARG A 26 5.31 -14.36 35.44
CA ARG A 26 4.68 -15.68 35.63
C ARG A 26 4.06 -16.15 34.31
N PRO A 27 4.41 -17.34 33.79
CA PRO A 27 3.67 -17.94 32.69
C PRO A 27 2.24 -18.24 33.13
N HIS A 28 1.29 -18.11 32.20
CA HIS A 28 -0.10 -18.49 32.46
C HIS A 28 -0.16 -20.01 32.71
N SER A 29 -1.01 -20.48 33.62
CA SER A 29 -0.95 -21.86 34.16
C SER A 29 -1.24 -22.99 33.15
N LEU A 30 -1.53 -22.67 31.90
CA LEU A 30 -1.83 -23.60 30.80
C LEU A 30 -0.73 -23.67 29.74
N THR A 31 0.35 -22.90 29.90
CA THR A 31 1.44 -22.81 28.92
C THR A 31 2.75 -23.15 29.62
N GLU A 32 3.41 -24.20 29.17
CA GLU A 32 4.82 -24.46 29.46
C GLU A 32 5.66 -23.20 29.24
N THR A 33 6.86 -23.18 29.83
CA THR A 33 7.81 -22.07 30.01
C THR A 33 8.01 -21.12 28.82
N THR A 34 7.65 -21.52 27.61
CA THR A 34 7.62 -20.71 26.38
C THR A 34 6.18 -20.33 25.99
N VAL A 35 5.75 -19.11 26.34
CA VAL A 35 4.55 -18.51 25.75
C VAL A 35 4.93 -17.92 24.39
N VAL A 36 4.54 -18.57 23.29
CA VAL A 36 4.68 -18.00 21.94
C VAL A 36 3.49 -17.08 21.68
N PRO A 37 3.68 -15.75 21.59
CA PRO A 37 2.57 -14.87 21.27
C PRO A 37 2.11 -15.15 19.84
N GLY A 38 0.80 -15.21 19.59
CA GLY A 38 0.26 -15.27 18.21
C GLY A 38 0.68 -14.06 17.35
N THR A 39 1.19 -12.99 17.99
CA THR A 39 1.75 -11.79 17.36
C THR A 39 3.26 -11.87 17.08
N LEU A 40 3.93 -12.99 17.35
CA LEU A 40 5.38 -13.13 17.23
C LEU A 40 5.90 -12.75 15.83
N ASN A 41 5.32 -13.32 14.77
CA ASN A 41 5.69 -13.03 13.39
C ASN A 41 5.63 -11.53 13.04
N ARG A 42 4.67 -10.82 13.64
CA ARG A 42 4.51 -9.38 13.48
C ARG A 42 5.58 -8.60 14.25
N LEU A 43 5.90 -9.01 15.47
CA LEU A 43 6.98 -8.40 16.25
C LEU A 43 8.31 -8.56 15.52
N VAL A 44 8.63 -9.78 15.08
CA VAL A 44 9.85 -10.08 14.31
C VAL A 44 9.89 -9.27 13.02
N GLY A 45 8.77 -9.21 12.27
CA GLY A 45 8.70 -8.42 11.03
C GLY A 45 8.89 -6.92 11.25
N MET A 46 8.30 -6.34 12.30
CA MET A 46 8.48 -4.93 12.62
C MET A 46 9.87 -4.62 13.15
N LEU A 47 10.42 -5.43 14.06
CA LEU A 47 11.77 -5.25 14.59
C LEU A 47 12.82 -5.39 13.48
N SER A 48 12.61 -6.29 12.52
CA SER A 48 13.49 -6.41 11.35
C SER A 48 13.51 -5.12 10.49
N VAL A 49 12.38 -4.40 10.40
CA VAL A 49 12.37 -3.10 9.72
C VAL A 49 13.15 -2.05 10.52
N VAL A 50 13.03 -2.06 11.85
CA VAL A 50 13.78 -1.14 12.73
C VAL A 50 15.28 -1.39 12.66
N THR A 51 15.72 -2.65 12.60
CA THR A 51 17.15 -2.99 12.54
C THR A 51 17.78 -2.67 11.18
N GLU A 52 17.01 -2.77 10.09
CA GLU A 52 17.44 -2.37 8.73
C GLU A 52 17.37 -0.85 8.50
N GLU A 53 16.71 -0.11 9.38
CA GLU A 53 16.48 1.33 9.23
C GLU A 53 17.76 2.14 9.47
N LEU A 54 18.01 3.15 8.63
CA LEU A 54 19.12 4.09 8.80
C LEU A 54 18.91 4.95 10.06
N PRO A 55 19.77 4.84 11.09
CA PRO A 55 19.61 5.56 12.35
C PRO A 55 20.08 7.01 12.27
N ASP A 56 20.98 7.31 11.33
CA ASP A 56 21.58 8.63 11.07
C ASP A 56 20.63 9.57 10.31
N CYS A 57 19.61 9.02 9.63
CA CYS A 57 18.59 9.79 8.92
C CYS A 57 17.32 9.92 9.77
N PRO A 58 17.08 11.05 10.46
CA PRO A 58 15.99 11.17 11.43
C PRO A 58 14.59 11.17 10.78
N LEU A 59 14.45 11.79 9.61
CA LEU A 59 13.17 11.92 8.90
C LEU A 59 13.04 10.91 7.76
N TYR A 60 11.81 10.74 7.25
CA TYR A 60 11.52 9.90 6.09
C TYR A 60 10.61 10.62 5.09
N PHE A 61 10.70 10.24 3.82
CA PHE A 61 9.78 10.66 2.77
C PHE A 61 8.69 9.61 2.58
N GLN A 62 7.48 10.02 2.19
CA GLN A 62 6.45 9.08 1.75
C GLN A 62 6.37 9.11 0.23
N SER A 63 6.58 7.97 -0.43
CA SER A 63 6.53 7.87 -1.90
C SER A 63 5.22 8.39 -2.46
N ASP A 64 4.11 8.12 -1.76
CA ASP A 64 2.76 8.53 -2.19
C ASP A 64 2.61 10.06 -2.18
N ARG A 65 3.23 10.73 -1.20
CA ARG A 65 3.20 12.20 -1.09
C ARG A 65 4.09 12.85 -2.14
N LEU A 66 5.26 12.28 -2.41
CA LEU A 66 6.13 12.73 -3.51
C LEU A 66 5.42 12.61 -4.87
N CYS A 67 4.73 11.50 -5.11
CA CYS A 67 3.97 11.28 -6.35
C CYS A 67 2.76 12.21 -6.45
N ALA A 68 2.07 12.47 -5.34
CA ALA A 68 0.95 13.41 -5.29
C ALA A 68 1.39 14.83 -5.68
N ALA A 69 2.57 15.27 -5.23
CA ALA A 69 3.13 16.57 -5.60
C ALA A 69 3.39 16.68 -7.12
N LEU A 70 3.91 15.63 -7.76
CA LEU A 70 4.18 15.63 -9.22
C LEU A 70 3.01 15.17 -10.09
N ARG A 71 1.93 14.71 -9.45
CA ARG A 71 0.72 14.16 -10.10
C ARG A 71 1.01 12.96 -10.99
N THR A 72 1.85 12.06 -10.48
CA THR A 72 2.20 10.79 -11.13
C THR A 72 1.63 9.61 -10.36
N PRO A 73 1.44 8.45 -11.00
CA PRO A 73 1.19 7.22 -10.25
C PRO A 73 2.44 6.83 -9.46
N VAL A 74 2.22 6.13 -8.35
CA VAL A 74 3.29 5.66 -7.48
C VAL A 74 4.06 4.53 -8.17
N PRO A 75 5.38 4.67 -8.40
CA PRO A 75 6.19 3.58 -8.95
C PRO A 75 6.30 2.43 -7.95
N LYS A 76 6.70 1.26 -8.43
CA LYS A 76 7.09 0.17 -7.54
C LYS A 76 8.25 0.65 -6.67
N ILE A 77 8.16 0.41 -5.36
CA ILE A 77 9.17 0.88 -4.40
C ILE A 77 10.58 0.34 -4.69
N ALA A 78 10.69 -0.86 -5.26
CA ALA A 78 11.96 -1.41 -5.72
C ALA A 78 12.62 -0.50 -6.77
N LEU A 79 11.84 0.11 -7.67
CA LEU A 79 12.36 1.01 -8.70
C LEU A 79 12.90 2.32 -8.11
N ILE A 80 12.23 2.88 -7.09
CA ILE A 80 12.76 4.04 -6.35
C ILE A 80 14.06 3.67 -5.62
N ARG A 81 14.07 2.53 -4.92
CA ARG A 81 15.25 2.06 -4.20
C ARG A 81 16.42 1.82 -5.14
N SER A 82 16.19 1.22 -6.30
CA SER A 82 17.23 1.05 -7.32
C SER A 82 17.85 2.39 -7.74
N ALA A 83 17.03 3.42 -7.98
CA ALA A 83 17.56 4.72 -8.38
C ALA A 83 18.43 5.40 -7.32
N LEU A 84 18.10 5.24 -6.04
CA LEU A 84 18.91 5.74 -4.94
C LEU A 84 20.24 4.95 -4.83
N LEU A 85 20.16 3.62 -4.89
CA LEU A 85 21.33 2.74 -4.78
C LEU A 85 22.30 2.90 -5.97
N ASN A 86 21.77 2.98 -7.19
CA ASN A 86 22.57 3.22 -8.40
C ASN A 86 23.30 4.56 -8.36
N ALA A 87 22.74 5.56 -7.67
CA ALA A 87 23.38 6.86 -7.47
C ALA A 87 24.35 6.89 -6.27
N GLY A 88 24.57 5.75 -5.61
CA GLY A 88 25.50 5.61 -4.48
C GLY A 88 24.93 6.05 -3.12
N TYR A 89 23.63 6.32 -3.02
CA TYR A 89 22.98 6.69 -1.76
C TYR A 89 22.46 5.47 -1.02
N ARG A 90 22.47 5.54 0.31
CA ARG A 90 21.88 4.50 1.16
C ARG A 90 20.38 4.69 1.22
N VAL A 91 19.64 3.59 1.29
CA VAL A 91 18.18 3.63 1.39
C VAL A 91 17.62 2.54 2.31
N SER A 92 16.78 2.95 3.24
CA SER A 92 16.01 2.05 4.11
C SER A 92 14.52 2.39 4.09
N PHE A 93 13.73 1.47 4.64
CA PHE A 93 12.36 1.79 5.07
C PHE A 93 12.41 2.44 6.46
N SER A 94 11.29 3.02 6.88
CA SER A 94 11.05 3.45 8.25
C SER A 94 9.91 2.65 8.87
N HIS A 95 10.13 2.12 10.07
CA HIS A 95 9.12 1.40 10.85
C HIS A 95 7.84 2.22 11.10
N ALA A 96 7.91 3.55 10.97
CA ALA A 96 6.77 4.45 11.17
C ALA A 96 5.72 4.42 10.04
N ALA A 97 6.07 4.08 8.80
CA ALA A 97 5.12 4.11 7.68
C ALA A 97 5.45 3.15 6.53
N LEU A 98 4.43 2.54 5.91
CA LEU A 98 4.58 1.54 4.84
C LEU A 98 5.28 2.06 3.58
N SER A 99 4.92 3.25 3.12
CA SER A 99 5.48 3.90 1.92
C SER A 99 6.65 4.82 2.22
N SER A 100 7.31 4.61 3.38
CA SER A 100 8.44 5.42 3.81
C SER A 100 9.71 5.12 3.04
N ILE A 101 10.53 6.14 2.84
CA ILE A 101 11.85 6.07 2.25
C ILE A 101 12.76 6.94 3.11
N LYS A 102 13.77 6.33 3.71
CA LYS A 102 14.87 7.02 4.37
C LYS A 102 16.11 6.92 3.49
N THR A 103 16.82 8.02 3.32
CA THR A 103 18.01 8.09 2.49
C THR A 103 18.87 9.27 2.92
N ASP A 104 20.17 9.15 2.73
CA ASP A 104 21.15 10.23 2.85
C ASP A 104 21.26 11.09 1.58
N ALA A 105 20.48 10.77 0.54
CA ALA A 105 20.40 11.57 -0.67
C ALA A 105 19.91 13.01 -0.39
N PRO A 106 20.53 14.03 -1.02
CA PRO A 106 20.09 15.40 -0.87
C PRO A 106 18.69 15.59 -1.48
N ILE A 107 17.92 16.53 -0.93
CA ILE A 107 16.55 16.81 -1.38
C ILE A 107 16.48 17.19 -2.88
N SER A 108 17.53 17.81 -3.40
CA SER A 108 17.67 18.12 -4.83
C SER A 108 17.66 16.85 -5.68
N PHE A 109 18.43 15.84 -5.30
CA PHE A 109 18.49 14.56 -5.99
C PHE A 109 17.14 13.82 -5.92
N ILE A 110 16.47 13.84 -4.76
CA ILE A 110 15.14 13.21 -4.61
C ILE A 110 14.16 13.80 -5.63
N TRP A 111 14.11 15.13 -5.77
CA TRP A 111 13.24 15.76 -6.76
C TRP A 111 13.68 15.49 -8.21
N ASP A 112 14.98 15.45 -8.49
CA ASP A 112 15.50 15.09 -9.81
C ASP A 112 15.08 13.66 -10.21
N MET A 113 15.20 12.70 -9.28
CA MET A 113 14.72 11.33 -9.43
C MET A 113 13.22 11.30 -9.72
N MET A 114 12.41 12.01 -8.92
CA MET A 114 10.97 12.02 -9.10
C MET A 114 10.54 12.68 -10.44
N CYS A 115 11.26 13.71 -10.89
CA CYS A 115 11.04 14.31 -12.20
C CYS A 115 11.43 13.36 -13.35
N ALA A 116 12.53 12.61 -13.20
CA ALA A 116 12.92 11.59 -14.17
C ALA A 116 11.87 10.46 -14.26
N TRP A 117 11.31 10.03 -13.11
CA TRP A 117 10.19 9.08 -13.08
C TRP A 117 8.98 9.61 -13.86
N LYS A 118 8.61 10.87 -13.65
CA LYS A 118 7.49 11.50 -14.37
C LYS A 118 7.70 11.47 -15.88
N ARG A 119 8.89 11.86 -16.36
CA ARG A 119 9.23 11.83 -17.79
C ARG A 119 9.16 10.42 -18.37
N LYS A 120 9.70 9.43 -17.65
CA LYS A 120 9.63 8.01 -18.04
C LYS A 120 8.19 7.52 -18.15
N TYR A 121 7.36 7.81 -17.15
CA TYR A 121 5.95 7.41 -17.16
C TYR A 121 5.16 8.05 -18.30
N GLU A 122 5.33 9.35 -18.56
CA GLU A 122 4.67 10.04 -19.66
C GLU A 122 5.09 9.49 -21.03
N ALA A 123 6.36 9.09 -21.19
CA ALA A 123 6.82 8.42 -22.40
C ALA A 123 6.15 7.05 -22.58
N GLU A 124 6.06 6.24 -21.52
CA GLU A 124 5.37 4.93 -21.52
C GLU A 124 3.87 5.04 -21.84
N VAL A 125 3.21 6.13 -21.41
CA VAL A 125 1.80 6.39 -21.74
C VAL A 125 1.64 6.75 -23.22
N LYS A 126 2.48 7.65 -23.74
CA LYS A 126 2.44 8.07 -25.15
C LYS A 126 2.64 6.89 -26.10
N THR A 127 3.60 6.00 -25.82
CA THR A 127 3.85 4.81 -26.65
C THR A 127 2.66 3.85 -26.66
N ARG A 128 2.01 3.66 -25.51
CA ARG A 128 0.81 2.82 -25.40
C ARG A 128 -0.36 3.40 -26.21
N ASP A 129 -0.56 4.71 -26.16
CA ASP A 129 -1.66 5.35 -26.90
C ASP A 129 -1.44 5.26 -28.42
N SER A 130 -0.21 5.48 -28.89
CA SER A 130 0.15 5.31 -30.31
C SER A 130 -0.06 3.88 -30.82
N SER A 131 0.23 2.86 -30.00
CA SER A 131 0.02 1.45 -30.38
C SER A 131 -1.46 1.03 -30.44
N ARG A 132 -2.35 1.81 -29.80
CA ARG A 132 -3.78 1.51 -29.73
C ARG A 132 -4.58 2.16 -30.84
N SER A 133 -4.04 3.20 -31.48
CA SER A 133 -4.62 3.86 -32.64
C SER A 133 -4.31 3.18 -33.99
N SER A 134 -3.44 2.17 -34.01
CA SER A 134 -3.05 1.44 -35.24
C SER A 134 -3.90 0.21 -35.57
N THR A 135 -4.91 -0.12 -34.76
CA THR A 135 -5.89 -1.17 -35.11
C THR A 135 -7.10 -0.51 -35.78
N PRO A 136 -7.32 -0.70 -37.10
CA PRO A 136 -8.53 -0.19 -37.74
C PRO A 136 -9.77 -0.91 -37.16
N PRO A 137 -10.91 -0.21 -37.01
CA PRO A 137 -12.14 -0.84 -36.57
C PRO A 137 -12.55 -1.95 -37.55
N PRO A 138 -13.03 -3.11 -37.07
CA PRO A 138 -13.67 -4.10 -37.95
C PRO A 138 -14.82 -3.44 -38.69
N LEU A 139 -14.84 -3.58 -40.01
CA LEU A 139 -15.94 -3.11 -40.86
C LEU A 139 -17.23 -3.80 -40.42
N GLU A 140 -18.21 -3.01 -40.00
CA GLU A 140 -19.55 -3.46 -39.65
C GLU A 140 -20.24 -4.03 -40.90
N GLY A 141 -20.34 -5.36 -40.95
CA GLY A 141 -21.23 -6.09 -41.85
C GLY A 141 -22.44 -6.56 -41.05
N ASP A 142 -23.57 -5.95 -41.36
CA ASP A 142 -24.90 -6.25 -40.82
C ASP A 142 -25.45 -7.52 -41.49
N SER A 143 -25.72 -8.57 -40.70
CA SER A 143 -26.84 -9.49 -40.94
C SER A 143 -27.13 -10.32 -39.69
N ASP A 144 -28.33 -10.12 -39.18
CA ASP A 144 -29.02 -10.85 -38.11
C ASP A 144 -28.95 -12.38 -38.22
N GLU A 145 -28.52 -13.05 -37.15
CA GLU A 145 -29.03 -14.38 -36.78
C GLU A 145 -29.23 -14.49 -35.26
N MET A 146 -30.48 -14.77 -34.88
CA MET A 146 -30.90 -15.08 -33.52
C MET A 146 -30.41 -16.48 -33.09
N MET A 147 -29.71 -16.58 -31.95
CA MET A 147 -29.73 -17.83 -31.18
C MET A 147 -29.60 -17.59 -29.67
N ASP A 148 -30.56 -18.19 -28.97
CA ASP A 148 -30.80 -18.17 -27.52
C ASP A 148 -29.67 -18.85 -26.74
N GLY A 149 -29.15 -18.21 -25.69
CA GLY A 149 -28.01 -18.74 -24.93
C GLY A 149 -27.74 -17.98 -23.64
N LYS A 150 -28.37 -18.41 -22.55
CA LYS A 150 -28.20 -17.92 -21.17
C LYS A 150 -26.71 -17.85 -20.77
N LYS A 151 -26.21 -16.65 -20.46
CA LYS A 151 -25.03 -16.46 -19.60
C LYS A 151 -25.25 -15.27 -18.67
N ALA A 152 -25.25 -15.56 -17.37
CA ALA A 152 -25.32 -14.56 -16.31
C ALA A 152 -24.14 -13.59 -16.45
N THR A 153 -24.44 -12.36 -16.84
CA THR A 153 -23.50 -11.25 -16.83
C THR A 153 -23.54 -10.61 -15.45
N GLU A 154 -22.52 -10.87 -14.65
CA GLU A 154 -22.20 -10.04 -13.49
C GLU A 154 -22.03 -8.59 -13.98
N THR A 155 -23.02 -7.76 -13.69
CA THR A 155 -22.97 -6.33 -13.91
C THR A 155 -21.96 -5.77 -12.92
N LYS A 156 -20.68 -5.70 -13.33
CA LYS A 156 -19.68 -4.86 -12.68
C LYS A 156 -20.21 -3.44 -12.70
N LYS A 157 -20.83 -3.04 -11.59
CA LYS A 157 -21.30 -1.68 -11.31
C LYS A 157 -20.09 -0.76 -11.44
N GLN A 158 -19.97 -0.11 -12.59
CA GLN A 158 -18.94 0.90 -12.84
C GLN A 158 -19.11 1.99 -11.77
N LYS A 159 -18.18 2.03 -10.83
CA LYS A 159 -18.13 3.06 -9.79
C LYS A 159 -17.86 4.38 -10.50
N LYS A 160 -18.92 5.15 -10.78
CA LYS A 160 -18.84 6.52 -11.31
C LYS A 160 -17.89 7.31 -10.43
N HIS A 161 -16.69 7.57 -10.94
CA HIS A 161 -15.78 8.53 -10.31
C HIS A 161 -16.50 9.87 -10.29
N GLY A 162 -16.78 10.40 -9.10
CA GLY A 162 -17.27 11.77 -8.96
C GLY A 162 -16.37 12.72 -9.74
N LYS A 163 -16.95 13.73 -10.39
CA LYS A 163 -16.22 14.75 -11.15
C LYS A 163 -15.12 15.32 -10.24
N LYS A 164 -13.87 14.91 -10.47
CA LYS A 164 -12.73 15.40 -9.66
C LYS A 164 -12.60 16.89 -9.95
N HIS A 165 -12.57 17.70 -8.90
CA HIS A 165 -12.28 19.12 -9.05
C HIS A 165 -10.93 19.28 -9.76
N PRO A 166 -10.82 20.29 -10.66
CA PRO A 166 -9.55 20.58 -11.27
C PRO A 166 -8.50 20.90 -10.21
N PRO A 167 -7.21 20.65 -10.51
CA PRO A 167 -6.11 20.89 -9.59
C PRO A 167 -5.99 22.38 -9.31
N SER A 168 -5.58 22.73 -8.08
CA SER A 168 -5.29 24.12 -7.77
C SER A 168 -4.15 24.67 -8.63
N GLU A 169 -4.22 25.94 -9.00
CA GLU A 169 -3.19 26.64 -9.78
C GLU A 169 -1.82 26.58 -9.09
N ALA A 170 -1.80 26.73 -7.76
CA ALA A 170 -0.58 26.62 -6.97
C ALA A 170 0.12 25.26 -7.15
N THR A 171 -0.64 24.16 -7.19
CA THR A 171 -0.08 22.83 -7.45
C THR A 171 0.50 22.73 -8.86
N LEU A 172 -0.16 23.31 -9.86
CA LEU A 172 0.33 23.31 -11.23
C LEU A 172 1.66 24.06 -11.36
N ARG A 173 1.76 25.24 -10.72
CA ARG A 173 2.98 26.04 -10.69
C ARG A 173 4.17 25.29 -10.06
N VAL A 174 3.93 24.55 -8.98
CA VAL A 174 4.98 23.73 -8.33
C VAL A 174 5.48 22.64 -9.29
N VAL A 175 4.56 21.93 -9.93
CA VAL A 175 4.89 20.88 -10.90
C VAL A 175 5.70 21.44 -12.07
N GLU A 176 5.27 22.57 -12.63
CA GLU A 176 5.96 23.25 -13.72
C GLU A 176 7.40 23.62 -13.32
N ARG A 177 7.58 24.23 -12.15
CA ARG A 177 8.91 24.59 -11.64
C ARG A 177 9.81 23.39 -11.40
N LEU A 178 9.28 22.28 -10.90
CA LEU A 178 10.05 21.05 -10.72
C LEU A 178 10.46 20.45 -12.08
N MET A 179 9.53 20.40 -13.04
CA MET A 179 9.79 19.84 -14.37
C MET A 179 10.70 20.72 -15.24
N ALA A 180 10.80 22.02 -14.95
CA ALA A 180 11.74 22.94 -15.59
C ALA A 180 13.20 22.71 -15.17
N ARG A 181 13.47 21.97 -14.09
CA ARG A 181 14.83 21.60 -13.69
C ARG A 181 15.51 20.76 -14.77
N PRO A 182 16.82 20.97 -15.03
CA PRO A 182 17.56 20.14 -15.98
C PRO A 182 17.56 18.66 -15.53
N PRO A 183 17.52 17.70 -16.47
CA PRO A 183 17.56 16.29 -16.13
C PRO A 183 18.92 15.93 -15.52
N ASN A 184 18.90 15.22 -14.39
CA ASN A 184 20.11 14.74 -13.73
C ASN A 184 20.53 13.38 -14.33
N PRO A 185 21.72 13.26 -14.95
CA PRO A 185 22.15 12.02 -15.61
C PRO A 185 22.48 10.90 -14.63
N THR A 186 22.68 11.20 -13.35
CA THR A 186 22.99 10.22 -12.30
C THR A 186 21.80 9.32 -11.96
N VAL A 187 20.58 9.74 -12.32
CA VAL A 187 19.37 8.97 -12.01
C VAL A 187 19.22 7.81 -12.98
N SER A 188 19.44 6.59 -12.48
CA SER A 188 19.20 5.34 -13.22
C SER A 188 18.14 4.48 -12.55
N PHE A 189 17.09 4.10 -13.28
CA PHE A 189 16.02 3.21 -12.78
C PHE A 189 16.26 1.72 -13.10
N GLU A 190 17.48 1.35 -13.50
CA GLU A 190 17.83 -0.05 -13.73
C GLU A 190 17.73 -0.86 -12.44
N PRO A 191 17.20 -2.10 -12.46
CA PRO A 191 17.03 -2.90 -11.26
C PRO A 191 18.36 -3.14 -10.53
N HIS A 192 18.46 -2.66 -9.28
CA HIS A 192 19.62 -2.90 -8.42
C HIS A 192 19.41 -4.18 -7.59
N PRO A 193 20.45 -5.02 -7.36
CA PRO A 193 20.33 -6.25 -6.57
C PRO A 193 19.79 -6.00 -5.15
N ASP A 194 20.29 -4.96 -4.46
CA ASP A 194 19.89 -4.62 -3.08
C ASP A 194 18.58 -3.79 -2.98
N ALA A 195 17.87 -3.63 -4.10
CA ALA A 195 16.61 -2.90 -4.12
C ALA A 195 15.53 -3.57 -3.26
N ASN A 196 15.61 -4.89 -3.03
CA ASN A 196 14.70 -5.61 -2.15
C ASN A 196 15.39 -5.96 -0.83
N PRO A 197 15.01 -5.33 0.31
CA PRO A 197 15.66 -5.62 1.58
C PRO A 197 15.31 -7.00 2.13
N PRO A 198 16.16 -7.57 3.01
CA PRO A 198 16.03 -8.94 3.47
C PRO A 198 14.68 -9.22 4.17
N SER A 199 14.19 -8.30 5.01
CA SER A 199 12.88 -8.39 5.65
C SER A 199 11.70 -8.47 4.67
N ARG A 200 11.90 -8.19 3.37
CA ARG A 200 10.86 -8.28 2.33
C ARG A 200 10.99 -9.58 1.56
N THR A 201 12.21 -10.02 1.32
CA THR A 201 12.51 -11.33 0.74
C THR A 201 11.99 -12.45 1.65
N SER A 202 12.12 -12.29 2.97
CA SER A 202 11.58 -13.23 3.97
C SER A 202 10.06 -13.15 4.17
N ARG A 203 9.37 -12.24 3.47
CA ARG A 203 7.90 -12.04 3.53
C ARG A 203 7.34 -11.88 4.95
N LEU A 204 8.13 -11.35 5.87
CA LEU A 204 7.69 -11.07 7.23
C LEU A 204 6.57 -10.01 7.24
N LEU A 205 5.60 -10.19 8.15
CA LEU A 205 4.50 -9.24 8.31
C LEU A 205 5.02 -7.98 9.00
N ARG A 206 5.06 -6.88 8.25
CA ARG A 206 5.51 -5.57 8.76
C ARG A 206 4.34 -4.82 9.37
N TYR A 207 3.54 -4.15 8.55
CA TYR A 207 2.38 -3.37 8.99
C TYR A 207 1.14 -4.27 8.95
N GLN A 208 0.24 -4.19 9.95
CA GLN A 208 -1.10 -4.74 9.69
C GLN A 208 -1.85 -3.81 8.77
N VAL A 209 -2.60 -4.43 7.89
CA VAL A 209 -3.77 -3.81 7.30
C VAL A 209 -4.84 -3.74 8.38
N ASN A 210 -5.50 -2.59 8.53
CA ASN A 210 -6.63 -2.46 9.44
C ASN A 210 -7.64 -3.58 9.14
N PRO A 211 -8.01 -4.40 10.13
CA PRO A 211 -8.82 -5.58 9.89
C PRO A 211 -10.27 -5.16 9.57
N GLU A 212 -10.66 -5.14 8.30
CA GLU A 212 -12.04 -4.98 7.79
C GLU A 212 -12.79 -3.61 7.92
N PRO A 213 -13.80 -3.36 7.04
CA PRO A 213 -14.48 -2.05 6.88
C PRO A 213 -15.25 -1.50 8.09
N ASN A 214 -15.35 -2.22 9.20
CA ASN A 214 -16.10 -1.83 10.39
C ASN A 214 -15.27 -1.94 11.68
N TRP A 215 -13.94 -1.98 11.57
CA TRP A 215 -13.04 -2.07 12.71
C TRP A 215 -12.84 -0.71 13.36
N GLY A 216 -13.70 -0.49 14.34
CA GLY A 216 -13.82 0.72 15.13
C GLY A 216 -15.23 0.77 15.71
N PRO A 217 -15.46 1.59 16.74
CA PRO A 217 -16.82 1.87 17.19
C PRO A 217 -17.66 2.28 15.97
N LYS A 218 -18.77 1.57 15.72
CA LYS A 218 -19.69 1.92 14.62
C LYS A 218 -19.98 3.41 14.67
N ALA A 219 -20.05 4.06 13.50
CA ALA A 219 -20.49 5.44 13.40
C ALA A 219 -21.77 5.62 14.22
N ARG A 220 -21.80 6.64 15.09
CA ARG A 220 -22.96 6.94 15.92
C ARG A 220 -24.21 6.95 15.03
N PRO A 221 -25.33 6.31 15.43
CA PRO A 221 -26.56 6.35 14.65
C PRO A 221 -26.89 7.80 14.31
N SER A 222 -26.94 8.12 13.02
CA SER A 222 -27.41 9.42 12.57
C SER A 222 -28.90 9.47 12.87
N ARG A 223 -29.34 10.44 13.69
CA ARG A 223 -30.76 10.80 13.74
C ARG A 223 -31.07 11.36 12.36
N SER A 224 -31.67 10.55 11.48
CA SER A 224 -32.28 11.08 10.27
C SER A 224 -33.21 12.20 10.71
N ALA A 225 -32.96 13.41 10.19
CA ALA A 225 -33.84 14.53 10.39
C ALA A 225 -35.20 14.11 9.83
N LYS A 226 -36.14 13.92 10.75
CA LYS A 226 -37.54 13.59 10.52
C LYS A 226 -38.11 14.56 9.48
N SER A 227 -38.31 14.12 8.25
CA SER A 227 -39.22 14.79 7.32
C SER A 227 -40.61 14.69 7.93
N ARG A 228 -41.19 15.85 8.20
CA ARG A 228 -42.54 16.02 8.72
C ARG A 228 -43.55 15.54 7.67
N GLY A 229 -44.58 14.80 8.09
CA GLY A 229 -45.87 14.76 7.39
C GLY A 229 -46.50 13.38 7.17
N ALA A 230 -47.51 13.08 8.02
CA ALA A 230 -48.68 12.19 7.82
C ALA A 230 -48.45 10.66 7.67
N ASP A 231 -49.36 9.76 8.03
CA ASP A 231 -50.32 9.54 9.13
C ASP A 231 -50.73 8.05 8.93
N LYS A 232 -50.71 7.22 10.00
CA LYS A 232 -51.29 5.86 10.18
C LYS A 232 -50.94 4.75 9.15
N THR A 233 -50.70 3.49 9.53
CA THR A 233 -51.49 2.64 10.44
C THR A 233 -50.63 1.56 11.13
N ASP A 234 -51.09 1.15 12.31
CA ASP A 234 -50.62 0.02 13.11
C ASP A 234 -50.54 -1.30 12.33
N THR A 235 -49.42 -2.01 12.44
CA THR A 235 -49.44 -3.47 12.64
C THR A 235 -48.16 -3.92 13.33
N SER A 236 -48.28 -4.31 14.61
CA SER A 236 -47.23 -5.07 15.32
C SER A 236 -47.13 -6.50 14.75
N PRO A 237 -45.97 -7.15 14.87
CA PRO A 237 -46.03 -8.48 15.48
C PRO A 237 -45.00 -8.70 16.60
N GLN A 238 -45.56 -9.27 17.65
CA GLN A 238 -45.00 -9.84 18.87
C GLN A 238 -43.59 -10.46 18.81
N SER A 239 -42.85 -10.10 19.87
CA SER A 239 -41.82 -10.87 20.55
C SER A 239 -42.15 -12.36 20.74
N LYS A 240 -41.18 -13.26 20.50
CA LYS A 240 -41.00 -14.48 21.30
C LYS A 240 -39.53 -14.76 21.60
N LYS A 241 -39.30 -14.98 22.89
CA LYS A 241 -38.06 -15.27 23.63
C LYS A 241 -37.50 -16.66 23.29
N LEU A 242 -36.20 -16.80 23.54
CA LEU A 242 -35.44 -18.05 23.64
C LEU A 242 -36.09 -19.08 24.60
N LYS A 243 -35.86 -20.37 24.34
CA LYS A 243 -35.79 -21.39 25.39
C LYS A 243 -34.66 -22.38 25.10
N THR A 244 -33.86 -22.61 26.14
CA THR A 244 -32.76 -23.56 26.28
C THR A 244 -33.22 -25.02 26.26
N SER A 245 -32.23 -25.87 26.01
CA SER A 245 -32.15 -27.34 25.91
C SER A 245 -32.74 -28.16 27.06
N GLU A 246 -33.15 -29.37 26.71
CA GLU A 246 -32.68 -30.63 27.34
C GLU A 246 -32.07 -31.51 26.25
#